data_AF-A0A3N4EBL6-F1
#
_entry.id   AF-A0A3N4EBL6-F1
#
_cell.length_a   1.000
_cell.length_b   1.000
_cell.length_c   1.000
_cell.angle_alpha   90.00
_cell.angle_beta   90.00
_cell.angle_gamma   90.00
#
_symmetry.space_group_name_H-M   'P 1'
#
loop_
_entity.id
_entity.type
_entity.pdbx_description
1 polymer ?
#
loop_
_entity_poly.entity_id
_entity_poly.type
_entity_poly.pdbx_seq_one_letter_code
_entity_poly.pdbx_strand_id
1 'polypeptide(L)' 'MSDIQNIEIERYQDNITEDIRKVVEKYREIMAWDVPDNDTVEADRLIFQAIYSALAEIEKSSKESESHAKGR' A
#
# COMPACT_ATOMS: atom_id res chain seq x y z
N MET A 1 14.78 -17.58 1.32
CA MET A 1 15.42 -16.40 0.70
C MET A 1 16.82 -16.30 1.26
N SER A 2 17.83 -15.91 0.46
CA SER A 2 19.20 -15.83 0.97
C SER A 2 19.37 -14.59 1.87
N ASP A 3 20.30 -14.63 2.82
CA ASP A 3 20.52 -13.56 3.80
C ASP A 3 20.81 -12.19 3.14
N ILE A 4 21.33 -12.19 1.92
CA ILE A 4 21.58 -10.99 1.11
C ILE A 4 20.28 -10.30 0.69
N GLN A 5 19.25 -11.07 0.31
CA GLN A 5 17.95 -10.51 -0.12
C GLN A 5 17.22 -9.83 1.04
N ASN A 6 17.37 -10.34 2.26
CA ASN A 6 16.79 -9.74 3.46
C ASN A 6 17.49 -8.42 3.84
N ILE A 7 18.81 -8.33 3.64
CA ILE A 7 19.56 -7.08 3.88
C ILE A 7 19.18 -6.01 2.85
N GLU A 8 18.91 -6.39 1.60
CA GLU A 8 18.50 -5.45 0.57
C GLU A 8 17.08 -4.90 0.79
N ILE A 9 16.13 -5.72 1.27
CA ILE A 9 14.77 -5.23 1.54
C ILE A 9 14.73 -4.23 2.70
N GLU A 10 15.56 -4.42 3.73
CA GLU A 10 15.71 -3.45 4.82
C GLU A 10 16.19 -2.09 4.31
N ARG A 11 17.09 -2.07 3.32
CA ARG A 11 17.55 -0.83 2.68
C ARG A 11 16.45 -0.16 1.86
N TYR A 12 15.54 -0.93 1.27
CA TYR A 12 14.40 -0.38 0.53
C TYR A 12 13.25 0.06 1.43
N GLN A 13 13.25 -0.28 2.72
CA GLN A 13 12.17 0.06 3.65
C GLN A 13 11.90 1.57 3.70
N ASP A 14 12.94 2.39 3.69
CA ASP A 14 12.80 3.85 3.68
C ASP A 14 12.17 4.35 2.38
N ASN A 15 12.62 3.82 1.23
CA ASN A 15 12.06 4.17 -0.08
C ASN A 15 10.59 3.76 -0.20
N ILE A 16 10.25 2.54 0.24
CA ILE A 16 8.87 2.04 0.29
C ILE A 16 8.01 2.95 1.17
N THR A 17 8.54 3.36 2.33
CA THR A 17 7.83 4.28 3.22
C THR A 17 7.58 5.64 2.56
N GLU A 18 8.57 6.17 1.84
CA GLU A 18 8.42 7.43 1.10
C GLU A 18 7.38 7.33 -0.02
N ASP A 19 7.37 6.22 -0.76
CA ASP A 19 6.40 6.00 -1.83
C ASP A 19 4.97 5.91 -1.27
N ILE A 20 4.79 5.20 -0.15
CA ILE A 20 3.48 5.15 0.53
C ILE A 20 3.05 6.52 1.06
N ARG A 21 3.99 7.34 1.56
CA ARG A 21 3.67 8.74 1.96
C ARG A 21 3.13 9.55 0.78
N LYS A 22 3.76 9.47 -0.39
CA LYS A 22 3.30 10.15 -1.61
C LYS A 22 1.89 9.69 -2.03
N VAL A 23 1.57 8.41 -1.84
CA VAL A 23 0.23 7.89 -2.08
C VAL A 23 -0.78 8.51 -1.10
N VAL A 24 -0.46 8.57 0.19
CA VAL A 24 -1.32 9.18 1.20
C VAL A 24 -1.57 10.67 0.89
N GLU A 25 -0.51 11.42 0.59
CA GLU A 25 -0.59 12.84 0.24
C GLU A 25 -1.48 13.07 -0.99
N LYS A 26 -1.31 12.28 -2.04
CA LYS A 26 -2.16 12.34 -3.24
C LYS A 26 -3.65 12.19 -2.92
N TYR A 27 -4.01 11.22 -2.08
CA TYR A 27 -5.42 10.98 -1.76
C TYR A 27 -5.97 12.00 -0.75
N ARG A 28 -5.13 12.56 0.13
CA ARG A 28 -5.52 13.71 0.97
C ARG A 28 -5.89 14.91 0.12
N GLU A 29 -5.09 15.22 -0.90
CA GLU A 29 -5.39 16.30 -1.83
C GLU A 29 -6.74 16.05 -2.51
N ILE A 30 -6.93 14.88 -3.13
CA ILE A 30 -8.21 14.53 -3.80
C ILE A 30 -9.40 14.70 -2.85
N MET A 31 -9.32 14.17 -1.61
CA MET A 31 -10.40 14.30 -0.62
C MET A 31 -10.66 15.75 -0.22
N ALA A 32 -9.61 16.56 -0.07
CA ALA A 32 -9.76 17.98 0.24
C ALA A 32 -10.42 18.77 -0.89
N TRP A 33 -10.25 18.36 -2.15
CA TRP A 33 -10.95 18.94 -3.30
C TRP A 33 -12.41 18.50 -3.38
N ASP A 34 -12.69 17.21 -3.14
CA ASP A 34 -14.01 16.62 -3.39
C ASP A 34 -14.98 16.75 -2.20
N VAL A 35 -14.47 16.93 -0.97
CA VAL A 35 -15.28 16.95 0.26
C VAL A 35 -15.17 18.32 0.96
N PRO A 36 -16.25 19.14 0.94
CA PRO A 36 -16.32 20.35 1.74
C PRO A 36 -16.18 20.04 3.24
N ASP A 37 -15.51 20.92 3.99
CA ASP A 37 -15.29 20.78 5.44
C ASP A 37 -14.63 19.46 5.85
N ASN A 38 -13.76 18.91 5.00
CA ASN A 38 -13.08 17.64 5.22
C ASN A 38 -12.32 17.59 6.56
N ASP A 39 -12.65 16.62 7.41
CA ASP A 39 -11.88 16.30 8.60
C ASP A 39 -10.62 15.52 8.21
N THR A 40 -9.47 16.20 8.27
CA THR A 40 -8.17 15.62 7.92
C THR A 40 -7.82 14.34 8.69
N VAL A 41 -8.27 14.19 9.95
CA VAL A 41 -7.98 13.00 10.77
C VAL A 41 -8.80 11.81 10.29
N GLU A 42 -10.08 12.03 10.01
CA GLU A 42 -10.94 10.98 9.48
C GLU A 42 -10.57 10.62 8.03
N ALA A 43 -10.15 11.60 7.23
CA ALA A 43 -9.62 11.37 5.90
C ALA A 43 -8.39 10.45 5.92
N ASP A 44 -7.44 10.72 6.81
CA ASP A 44 -6.26 9.86 7.00
C ASP A 44 -6.65 8.43 7.36
N ARG A 45 -7.57 8.28 8.30
CA ARG A 45 -8.06 6.97 8.73
C ARG A 45 -8.62 6.18 7.56
N LEU A 46 -9.44 6.81 6.72
CA LEU A 46 -10.05 6.19 5.54
C LEU A 46 -9.00 5.85 4.47
N ILE A 47 -8.04 6.75 4.22
CA ILE A 47 -6.96 6.53 3.26
C ILE A 47 -6.10 5.34 3.66
N PHE A 48 -5.66 5.25 4.92
CA PHE A 48 -4.89 4.09 5.39
C PHE A 48 -5.68 2.79 5.32
N GLN A 49 -6.96 2.81 5.68
CA GLN A 49 -7.83 1.64 5.56
C GLN A 49 -7.94 1.16 4.10
N ALA A 50 -8.07 2.08 3.15
CA ALA A 50 -8.11 1.75 1.72
C ALA A 50 -6.76 1.17 1.22
N ILE A 51 -5.63 1.76 1.63
CA ILE A 51 -4.29 1.24 1.28
C ILE A 51 -4.09 -0.18 1.82
N TYR A 52 -4.44 -0.45 3.08
CA TYR A 52 -4.32 -1.80 3.64
C TYR A 52 -5.21 -2.81 2.92
N SER A 53 -6.42 -2.41 2.54
CA SER A 53 -7.35 -3.26 1.79
C SER A 53 -6.80 -3.59 0.39
N ALA A 54 -6.24 -2.58 -0.31
CA ALA A 54 -5.62 -2.77 -1.61
C ALA A 54 -4.39 -3.69 -1.54
N LEU A 55 -3.54 -3.53 -0.52
CA LEU A 55 -2.40 -4.43 -0.30
C LEU A 55 -2.85 -5.88 -0.08
N ALA A 56 -3.88 -6.10 0.73
CA ALA A 56 -4.43 -7.44 0.97
C ALA A 56 -5.02 -8.07 -0.31
N GLU A 57 -5.68 -7.29 -1.16
CA GLU A 57 -6.22 -7.75 -2.44
C GLU A 57 -5.12 -8.14 -3.42
N ILE A 58 -4.06 -7.33 -3.52
CA ILE A 58 -2.88 -7.63 -4.34
C ILE A 58 -2.21 -8.91 -3.85
N GLU A 59 -1.96 -9.03 -2.54
CA GLU A 59 -1.31 -10.21 -1.95
C GLU A 59 -2.13 -11.49 -2.22
N LYS A 60 -3.46 -11.40 -2.07
CA LYS A 60 -4.37 -12.50 -2.38
C LYS A 60 -4.27 -12.91 -3.85
N SER A 61 -4.29 -11.95 -4.77
CA SER A 61 -4.19 -12.19 -6.21
C SER A 61 -2.85 -12.84 -6.61
N SER A 62 -1.75 -12.41 -5.98
CA SER A 62 -0.43 -13.03 -6.17
C SER A 62 -0.41 -14.50 -5.73
N LYS A 63 -1.01 -14.82 -4.58
CA LYS A 63 -1.08 -16.22 -4.09
C LYS A 63 -1.97 -17.11 -4.97
N GLU A 64 -3.07 -16.58 -5.49
CA GLU A 64 -3.96 -17.32 -6.39
C GLU A 64 -3.28 -17.66 -7.73
N SER A 65 -2.52 -16.71 -8.31
CA SER A 65 -1.77 -16.96 -9.54
C SER A 65 -0.65 -18.01 -9.40
N GLU A 66 0.03 -18.08 -8.25
CA GLU A 66 1.02 -19.13 -7.95
C GLU A 66 0.39 -20.52 -7.79
N SER A 67 -0.82 -20.59 -7.21
CA SER A 67 -1.57 -21.84 -7.05
C SER A 67 -2.02 -22.45 -8.38
N HIS A 68 -2.38 -21.60 -9.36
CA HIS A 68 -2.72 -22.02 -10.72
C HIS A 68 -1.50 -22.45 -11.55
N ALA A 69 -0.32 -21.88 -11.28
CA ALA A 69 0.92 -22.26 -11.97
C ALA A 69 1.48 -23.61 -11.50
N LYS A 70 1.24 -24.01 -10.24
CA LYS A 70 1.78 -25.24 -9.64
C LYS A 70 0.90 -26.49 -9.82
N GLY A 71 -0.33 -26.32 -10.34
CA GLY A 71 -1.29 -27.38 -10.61
C GLY A 71 -1.35 -27.88 -12.06
N ARG A 72 -0.42 -27.46 -12.92
CA ARG A 72 -0.26 -27.91 -14.31
C ARG A 72 1.01 -28.72 -14.50
#